data_AF-A0A1J5RQC6-F1
#
_entry.id   AF-A0A1J5RQC6-F1
#
_cell.length_a   1.000
_cell.length_b   1.000
_cell.length_c   1.000
_cell.angle_alpha   90.00
_cell.angle_beta   90.00
_cell.angle_gamma   90.00
#
_symmetry.space_group_name_H-M   'P 1'
#
loop_
_entity.id
_entity.type
_entity.pdbx_description
1 polymer ?
#
loop_
_entity_poly.entity_id
_entity_poly.type
_entity_poly.pdbx_seq_one_letter_code
_entity_poly.pdbx_strand_id
1 'polypeptide(L)'
;MFLPRGSVLPGGDVLVAEDGSLIRVEAAPQAVLQVRACAAHGTPTDLLRAAYHLGNRHVQLEVQADRLQFEPDPVLRDMLRRLHLIVTEAHAPFEPEAGAYGEGGGHGHRHDHAQEHKHEHGHDHAH
;
A
#
# COMPACT_ATOMS: atom_id res chain seq x y z
N MET A 1 14.23 16.24 -16.78
CA MET A 1 13.73 16.37 -15.39
C MET A 1 14.43 15.35 -14.52
N PHE A 2 15.10 15.78 -13.46
CA PHE A 2 15.77 14.91 -12.50
C PHE A 2 15.13 15.10 -11.12
N LEU A 3 14.57 14.03 -10.56
CA LEU A 3 14.11 13.99 -9.18
C LEU A 3 15.13 13.25 -8.32
N PRO A 4 15.32 13.61 -7.04
CA PRO A 4 16.04 12.79 -6.10
C PRO A 4 15.51 11.35 -6.11
N ARG A 5 16.40 10.37 -6.01
CA ARG A 5 15.97 8.97 -5.88
C ARG A 5 15.17 8.81 -4.59
N GLY A 6 14.03 8.11 -4.68
CA GLY A 6 13.14 7.88 -3.56
C GLY A 6 12.00 8.90 -3.41
N SER A 7 11.89 9.90 -4.30
CA SER A 7 10.74 10.80 -4.32
C SER A 7 9.47 10.07 -4.78
N VAL A 8 8.46 10.01 -3.90
CA VAL A 8 7.07 9.67 -4.27
C VAL A 8 6.39 10.95 -4.74
N LEU A 9 5.67 10.88 -5.86
CA LEU A 9 4.92 12.01 -6.43
C LEU A 9 3.41 11.69 -6.36
N PRO A 10 2.71 12.18 -5.34
CA PRO A 10 1.25 12.15 -5.33
C PRO A 10 0.67 12.88 -6.55
N GLY A 11 -0.47 12.40 -7.01
CA GLY A 11 -1.35 13.09 -7.93
C GLY A 11 -1.72 14.47 -7.40
N GLY A 12 -1.64 15.46 -8.27
CA GLY A 12 -1.83 16.86 -7.93
C GLY A 12 -0.54 17.62 -7.64
N ASP A 13 0.60 16.94 -7.43
CA ASP A 13 1.90 17.62 -7.28
C ASP A 13 2.22 18.45 -8.53
N VAL A 14 2.82 19.62 -8.30
CA VAL A 14 3.26 20.51 -9.38
C VAL A 14 4.77 20.58 -9.36
N LEU A 15 5.36 20.20 -10.48
CA LEU A 15 6.78 20.20 -10.73
C LEU A 15 7.13 21.42 -11.55
N VAL A 16 8.24 22.09 -11.21
CA VAL A 16 8.75 23.23 -11.96
C VAL A 16 9.90 22.76 -12.84
N ALA A 17 9.78 22.98 -14.15
CA ALA A 17 10.83 22.68 -15.10
C ALA A 17 11.90 23.79 -15.14
N GLU A 18 13.05 23.50 -15.75
CA GLU A 18 14.18 24.44 -15.86
C GLU A 18 13.84 25.70 -16.66
N ASP A 19 12.86 25.61 -17.57
CA ASP A 19 12.33 26.73 -18.35
C ASP A 19 11.23 27.53 -17.61
N GLY A 20 10.95 27.18 -16.36
CA GLY A 20 9.92 27.81 -15.53
C GLY A 20 8.50 27.30 -15.79
N SER A 21 8.29 26.31 -16.67
CA SER A 21 6.98 25.71 -16.88
C SER A 21 6.53 24.86 -15.68
N LEU A 22 5.21 24.77 -15.48
CA LEU A 22 4.57 23.99 -14.42
C LEU A 22 3.99 22.70 -15.00
N ILE A 23 4.38 21.55 -14.44
CA ILE A 23 3.92 20.22 -14.84
C ILE A 23 3.15 19.62 -13.67
N ARG A 24 1.88 19.29 -13.87
CA ARG A 24 1.06 18.61 -12.84
C ARG A 24 1.18 17.10 -12.98
N VAL A 25 1.45 16.42 -11.87
CA VAL A 25 1.45 14.96 -11.78
C VAL A 25 0.00 14.48 -11.67
N GLU A 26 -0.38 13.51 -12.47
CA GLU A 26 -1.68 12.84 -12.37
C GLU A 26 -1.46 11.33 -12.36
N ALA A 27 -2.06 10.64 -11.39
CA ALA A 27 -2.02 9.20 -11.34
C ALA A 27 -2.79 8.62 -12.54
N ALA A 28 -2.12 7.80 -13.34
CA ALA A 28 -2.74 7.16 -14.48
C ALA A 28 -3.84 6.18 -14.01
N PRO A 29 -5.00 6.13 -14.67
CA PRO A 29 -6.01 5.12 -14.36
C PRO A 29 -5.45 3.71 -14.53
N GLN A 30 -5.74 2.82 -13.59
CA GLN A 30 -5.41 1.40 -13.63
C GLN A 30 -6.54 0.54 -13.08
N ALA A 31 -6.47 -0.77 -13.31
CA ALA A 31 -7.44 -1.71 -12.77
C ALA A 31 -7.35 -1.74 -11.24
N VAL A 32 -8.49 -1.58 -10.56
CA VAL A 32 -8.59 -1.55 -9.11
C VAL A 32 -9.87 -2.22 -8.62
N LEU A 33 -9.89 -2.58 -7.35
CA LEU A 33 -11.09 -2.92 -6.60
C LEU A 33 -11.49 -1.76 -5.71
N GLN A 34 -12.75 -1.35 -5.82
CA GLN A 34 -13.37 -0.37 -4.93
C GLN A 34 -14.32 -1.06 -3.96
N VAL A 35 -14.18 -0.74 -2.68
CA VAL A 35 -14.93 -1.33 -1.58
C VAL A 35 -15.79 -0.27 -0.92
N ARG A 36 -17.10 -0.51 -0.86
CA ARG A 36 -18.08 0.39 -0.23
C ARG A 36 -18.89 -0.37 0.81
N ALA A 37 -19.34 0.33 1.85
CA ALA A 37 -20.28 -0.25 2.81
C ALA A 37 -21.61 -0.58 2.13
N CYS A 38 -22.25 -1.67 2.52
CA CYS A 38 -23.61 -1.98 2.07
C CYS A 38 -24.61 -1.11 2.83
N ALA A 39 -25.39 -0.29 2.13
CA ALA A 39 -26.40 0.57 2.77
C ALA A 39 -27.55 -0.21 3.43
N ALA A 40 -27.81 -1.45 3.00
CA ALA A 40 -28.92 -2.27 3.50
C ALA A 40 -28.54 -3.18 4.69
N HIS A 41 -27.30 -3.69 4.69
CA HIS A 41 -26.86 -4.71 5.65
C HIS A 41 -25.59 -4.31 6.43
N GLY A 42 -24.93 -3.24 6.01
CA GLY A 42 -23.66 -2.82 6.57
C GLY A 42 -23.82 -1.94 7.81
N THR A 43 -22.80 -1.96 8.67
CA THR A 43 -22.64 -1.04 9.78
C THR A 43 -21.65 0.06 9.42
N PRO A 44 -21.68 1.23 10.07
CA PRO A 44 -20.69 2.30 9.88
C PRO A 44 -19.24 1.83 10.11
N THR A 45 -19.05 0.74 10.86
CA THR A 45 -17.73 0.21 11.19
C THR A 45 -17.18 -0.78 10.16
N ASP A 46 -17.94 -1.19 9.15
CA ASP A 46 -17.51 -2.27 8.26
C ASP A 46 -16.35 -1.88 7.35
N LEU A 47 -16.33 -0.63 6.84
CA LEU A 47 -15.17 -0.12 6.09
C LEU A 47 -13.94 0.01 6.99
N LEU A 48 -14.10 0.41 8.25
CA LEU A 48 -12.99 0.48 9.21
C LEU A 48 -12.42 -0.92 9.50
N ARG A 49 -13.29 -1.92 9.66
CA ARG A 49 -12.88 -3.33 9.83
C ARG A 49 -12.18 -3.87 8.59
N ALA A 50 -12.66 -3.52 7.39
CA ALA A 50 -12.00 -3.88 6.14
C ALA A 50 -10.60 -3.29 6.06
N ALA A 51 -10.45 -1.98 6.32
CA ALA A 51 -9.16 -1.31 6.35
C ALA A 51 -8.21 -1.96 7.34
N TYR A 52 -8.68 -2.30 8.54
CA TYR A 52 -7.90 -3.03 9.54
C TYR A 52 -7.41 -4.39 9.03
N HIS A 53 -8.28 -5.20 8.42
CA HIS A 53 -7.90 -6.52 7.91
C HIS A 53 -6.95 -6.48 6.72
N LEU A 54 -7.11 -5.48 5.84
CA LEU A 54 -6.24 -5.24 4.69
C LEU A 54 -4.87 -4.71 5.15
N GLY A 55 -4.85 -3.79 6.11
CA GLY A 55 -3.62 -3.29 6.75
C GLY A 55 -2.82 -4.41 7.43
N ASN A 56 -3.48 -5.31 8.16
CA ASN A 56 -2.84 -6.50 8.76
C ASN A 56 -2.23 -7.47 7.71
N ARG A 57 -2.55 -7.30 6.43
CA ARG A 57 -2.01 -8.07 5.31
C ARG A 57 -1.00 -7.28 4.48
N HIS A 58 -0.64 -6.07 4.92
CA HIS A 58 0.26 -5.16 4.21
C HIS A 58 -0.19 -4.86 2.77
N VAL A 59 -1.50 -4.77 2.56
CA VAL A 59 -2.08 -4.39 1.26
C VAL A 59 -1.91 -2.89 1.06
N GLN A 60 -1.38 -2.48 -0.09
CA GLN A 60 -1.37 -1.07 -0.50
C GLN A 60 -2.82 -0.61 -0.65
N LEU A 61 -3.21 0.39 0.13
CA LEU A 61 -4.61 0.77 0.29
C LEU A 61 -4.75 2.28 0.18
N GLU A 62 -5.57 2.71 -0.76
CA GLU A 62 -6.06 4.08 -0.80
C GLU A 62 -7.33 4.17 0.04
N VAL A 63 -7.35 5.11 0.97
CA VAL A 63 -8.45 5.27 1.93
C VAL A 63 -9.18 6.57 1.64
N GLN A 64 -10.48 6.46 1.41
CA GLN A 64 -11.36 7.61 1.25
C GLN A 64 -12.51 7.54 2.26
N ALA A 65 -13.20 8.66 2.46
CA ALA A 65 -14.29 8.76 3.43
C ALA A 65 -15.42 7.75 3.19
N ASP A 66 -15.66 7.39 1.92
CA ASP A 66 -16.79 6.54 1.51
C ASP A 66 -16.37 5.21 0.85
N ARG A 67 -15.07 4.99 0.63
CA ARG A 67 -14.56 3.80 -0.03
C ARG A 67 -13.10 3.48 0.31
N LEU A 68 -12.74 2.23 0.10
CA LEU A 68 -11.36 1.78 0.02
C LEU A 68 -11.04 1.38 -1.41
N GLN A 69 -9.79 1.56 -1.84
CA GLN A 69 -9.33 1.16 -3.17
C GLN A 69 -7.99 0.45 -3.09
N PHE A 70 -7.83 -0.65 -3.82
CA PHE A 70 -6.58 -1.44 -3.89
C PHE A 70 -6.51 -2.25 -5.20
N GLU A 71 -5.37 -2.86 -5.48
CA GLU A 71 -5.16 -3.65 -6.70
C GLU A 71 -6.04 -4.92 -6.76
N PRO A 72 -6.35 -5.46 -7.96
CA PRO A 72 -7.18 -6.65 -8.10
C PRO A 72 -6.59 -7.91 -7.46
N ASP A 73 -7.21 -8.35 -6.36
CA ASP A 73 -6.92 -9.61 -5.70
C ASP A 73 -8.23 -10.40 -5.47
N PRO A 74 -8.41 -11.58 -6.10
CA PRO A 74 -9.60 -12.41 -5.92
C PRO A 74 -9.80 -12.93 -4.49
N VAL A 75 -8.72 -13.23 -3.76
CA VAL A 75 -8.78 -13.76 -2.39
C VAL A 75 -9.27 -12.68 -1.44
N LEU A 76 -8.75 -11.45 -1.57
CA LEU A 76 -9.18 -10.31 -0.78
C LEU A 76 -10.60 -9.89 -1.14
N ARG A 77 -10.96 -9.91 -2.43
CA ARG A 77 -12.34 -9.66 -2.89
C ARG A 77 -13.35 -10.58 -2.21
N ASP A 78 -13.08 -11.88 -2.20
CA ASP A 78 -14.00 -12.86 -1.59
C ASP A 78 -14.04 -12.74 -0.07
N MET A 79 -12.92 -12.41 0.57
CA MET A 79 -12.89 -12.08 1.99
C MET A 79 -13.81 -10.89 2.30
N LEU A 80 -13.71 -9.80 1.55
CA LEU A 80 -14.51 -8.59 1.76
C LEU A 80 -16.00 -8.81 1.49
N ARG A 81 -16.35 -9.63 0.50
CA ARG A 81 -17.74 -10.04 0.24
C ARG A 81 -18.35 -10.80 1.41
N ARG A 82 -17.57 -11.64 2.11
CA ARG A 82 -18.02 -12.33 3.35
C ARG A 82 -18.26 -11.37 4.52
N LEU A 83 -17.73 -10.15 4.47
CA LEU A 83 -18.01 -9.07 5.41
C LEU A 83 -19.21 -8.20 4.98
N HIS A 84 -20.00 -8.66 3.99
CA HIS A 84 -21.15 -7.94 3.42
C HIS A 84 -20.80 -6.59 2.79
N LEU A 85 -19.55 -6.41 2.34
CA LEU A 85 -19.13 -5.21 1.62
C LEU A 85 -19.42 -5.33 0.13
N ILE A 86 -19.71 -4.19 -0.49
CA ILE A 86 -19.86 -4.08 -1.94
C ILE A 86 -18.47 -3.92 -2.53
N VAL A 87 -18.05 -4.88 -3.35
CA VAL A 87 -16.75 -4.85 -4.04
C VAL A 87 -16.97 -4.79 -5.53
N THR A 88 -16.52 -3.73 -6.17
CA THR A 88 -16.65 -3.47 -7.62
C THR A 88 -15.30 -3.31 -8.28
N GLU A 89 -15.17 -3.83 -9.50
CA GLU A 89 -14.02 -3.55 -10.36
C GLU A 89 -14.19 -2.17 -11.01
N ALA A 90 -13.10 -1.41 -11.07
CA ALA A 90 -13.07 -0.10 -11.72
C ALA A 90 -11.72 0.11 -12.41
N HIS A 91 -11.68 1.09 -13.31
CA HIS A 91 -10.44 1.60 -13.90
C HIS A 91 -10.27 3.05 -13.44
N ALA A 92 -9.41 3.28 -12.45
CA ALA A 92 -9.32 4.57 -11.75
C ALA A 92 -7.86 4.88 -11.37
N PRO A 93 -7.50 6.17 -11.20
CA PRO A 93 -6.26 6.55 -10.55
C PRO A 93 -6.17 5.90 -9.17
N PHE A 94 -4.98 5.46 -8.77
CA PHE A 94 -4.76 4.79 -7.50
C PHE A 94 -3.59 5.41 -6.75
N GLU A 95 -3.88 5.89 -5.55
CA GLU A 95 -2.95 6.63 -4.69
C GLU A 95 -2.96 6.04 -3.28
N PRO A 96 -2.24 4.93 -3.04
CA PRO A 96 -2.24 4.28 -1.73
C PRO A 96 -1.59 5.17 -0.67
N GLU A 97 -2.08 5.04 0.57
CA GLU A 97 -1.50 5.71 1.74
C GLU A 97 -0.04 5.31 1.92
N ALA A 98 0.81 6.28 2.23
CA ALA A 98 2.18 6.00 2.63
C ALA A 98 2.16 5.18 3.93
N GLY A 99 2.91 4.07 3.97
CA GLY A 99 2.98 3.23 5.16
C GLY A 99 3.40 4.03 6.41
N ALA A 100 2.90 3.62 7.57
CA ALA A 100 3.09 4.33 8.86
C ALA A 100 4.55 4.55 9.29
N TYR A 101 5.51 3.85 8.66
CA TYR A 101 6.94 3.92 8.95
C TYR A 101 7.74 4.59 7.84
N GLY A 102 7.08 5.40 6.99
CA GLY A 102 7.69 6.42 6.14
C GLY A 102 9.07 6.09 5.58
N GLU A 103 9.17 5.09 4.69
CA GLU A 103 10.25 4.91 3.72
C GLU A 103 9.92 3.70 2.81
N GLY A 104 9.91 3.89 1.49
CA GLY A 104 10.15 2.81 0.55
C GLY A 104 8.96 2.00 0.04
N GLY A 105 8.06 2.64 -0.72
CA GLY A 105 7.25 1.96 -1.76
C GLY A 105 8.08 1.54 -2.98
N GLY A 106 9.32 1.08 -2.77
CA GLY A 106 10.24 0.62 -3.81
C GLY A 106 10.53 -0.86 -3.60
N HIS A 107 10.31 -1.67 -4.64
CA HIS A 107 10.63 -3.10 -4.70
C HIS A 107 11.89 -3.47 -3.91
N GLY A 108 11.71 -4.06 -2.75
CA GLY A 108 12.78 -4.62 -1.93
C GLY A 108 13.31 -5.91 -2.54
N HIS A 109 14.20 -5.81 -3.52
CA HIS A 109 15.27 -6.80 -3.68
C HIS A 109 16.26 -6.59 -2.51
N ARG A 110 15.87 -7.02 -1.32
CA ARG A 110 16.81 -7.12 -0.20
C ARG A 110 17.69 -8.32 -0.51
N HIS A 111 18.92 -8.05 -0.98
CA HIS A 111 19.97 -9.06 -0.94
C HIS A 111 20.21 -9.41 0.52
N ASP A 112 19.75 -10.59 0.91
CA ASP A 112 20.04 -11.21 2.19
C ASP A 112 21.54 -11.52 2.21
N HIS A 113 22.33 -10.61 2.79
CA HIS A 113 23.66 -10.98 3.27
C HIS A 113 23.46 -11.77 4.55
N ALA A 114 23.32 -13.09 4.40
CA ALA A 114 23.45 -14.04 5.48
C ALA A 114 24.83 -13.86 6.14
N GLN A 115 24.88 -13.07 7.21
CA GLN A 115 25.99 -13.02 8.14
C GLN A 115 25.89 -14.29 9.00
N GLU A 116 26.69 -15.28 8.62
CA GLU A 116 26.90 -16.52 9.36
C GLU A 116 27.55 -16.19 10.72
N HIS A 117 26.73 -16.04 11.77
CA HIS A 117 27.23 -15.98 13.15
C HIS A 117 27.58 -17.39 13.63
N LYS A 118 28.84 -17.79 13.40
CA LYS A 118 29.44 -18.93 14.10
C LYS A 118 29.67 -18.55 15.56
N HIS A 119 28.88 -19.13 16.46
CA HIS A 119 29.19 -19.14 17.89
C HIS A 119 30.16 -20.30 18.18
N GLU A 120 31.45 -19.97 18.32
CA GLU A 120 32.43 -20.86 18.96
C GLU A 120 32.17 -20.86 20.47
N HIS A 121 31.74 -22.01 21.02
CA HIS A 121 31.75 -22.26 22.45
C HIS A 121 33.08 -22.90 22.85
N GLY A 122 34.02 -22.06 23.27
CA GLY A 122 35.23 -22.50 23.98
C GLY A 122 34.85 -22.93 25.40
N HIS A 123 34.82 -24.23 25.66
CA HIS A 123 34.83 -24.79 27.00
C HIS A 123 36.26 -25.14 27.38
N ASP A 124 36.88 -24.26 28.15
CA ASP A 124 38.16 -24.49 28.83
C ASP A 124 37.84 -25.07 30.22
N HIS A 125 38.33 -26.29 30.49
CA HIS A 125 38.28 -26.89 31.82
C HIS A 125 39.71 -27.20 32.25
N ALA A 126 40.22 -26.32 33.11
CA ALA A 126 41.40 -26.56 33.92
C ALA A 126 40.99 -26.83 35.38
N HIS A 127 41.76 -27.74 36.00
CA HIS A 127 41.76 -28.25 37.37
C HIS A 127 40.96 -29.52 37.64
#